data_AF-A0A511J7D3-F1
#
_entry.id   AF-A0A511J7D3-F1
#
_cell.length_a   1.000
_cell.length_b   1.000
_cell.length_c   1.000
_cell.angle_alpha   90.00
_cell.angle_beta   90.00
_cell.angle_gamma   90.00
#
_symmetry.space_group_name_H-M   'P 1'
#
loop_
_entity.id
_entity.type
_entity.pdbx_description
1 polymer ?
#
loop_
_entity_poly.entity_id
_entity_poly.type
_entity_poly.pdbx_seq_one_letter_code
_entity_poly.pdbx_strand_id
1 'polypeptide(L)'
;MAKPAQTRASVSVGSTLTETRMLELAEKCAASVDDPNCRVRVESRTPHAVTLSLRDHFEGDELMKFVLETNRAVGRTTARTAITAFNVKDGGVSMLVPAAKRKIRGFSAYEAYMDWYVSAIVAEDRGAIVTLVSGKE
;
A
#
# COMPACT_ATOMS: atom_id res chain seq x y z
N MET A 1 17.13 -15.12 3.25
CA MET A 1 17.48 -13.71 3.49
C MET A 1 16.32 -13.07 4.25
N ALA A 2 16.55 -12.52 5.45
CA ALA A 2 15.46 -11.95 6.26
C ALA A 2 14.96 -10.63 5.64
N LYS A 3 13.65 -10.51 5.40
CA LYS A 3 13.02 -9.28 4.90
C LYS A 3 12.71 -8.34 6.07
N PRO A 4 12.72 -7.01 5.87
CA PRO A 4 12.25 -6.06 6.87
C PRO A 4 10.84 -6.38 7.39
N ALA A 5 10.57 -6.19 8.69
CA ALA A 5 9.22 -6.38 9.24
C ALA A 5 8.15 -5.56 8.48
N GLN A 6 8.55 -4.39 7.98
CA GLN A 6 7.73 -3.50 7.16
C GLN A 6 7.18 -4.13 5.88
N THR A 7 7.80 -5.19 5.33
CA THR A 7 7.26 -5.87 4.13
C THR A 7 5.95 -6.61 4.41
N ARG A 8 5.63 -6.86 5.68
CA ARG A 8 4.38 -7.52 6.10
C ARG A 8 3.23 -6.53 6.28
N ALA A 9 3.52 -5.22 6.21
CA ALA A 9 2.50 -4.21 6.33
C ALA A 9 1.48 -4.37 5.21
N SER A 10 0.21 -4.41 5.58
CA SER A 10 -0.89 -4.58 4.65
C SER A 10 -2.19 -4.14 5.29
N VAL A 11 -3.13 -3.74 4.44
CA VAL A 11 -4.52 -3.54 4.83
C VAL A 11 -5.38 -4.52 4.06
N SER A 12 -6.33 -5.13 4.75
CA SER A 12 -7.37 -5.94 4.15
C SER A 12 -8.73 -5.37 4.52
N VAL A 13 -9.61 -5.21 3.53
CA VAL A 13 -10.93 -4.62 3.72
C VAL A 13 -11.98 -5.54 3.12
N GLY A 14 -12.98 -5.94 3.90
CA GLY A 14 -14.17 -6.64 3.42
C GLY A 14 -15.37 -5.71 3.40
N SER A 15 -15.93 -5.43 2.22
CA SER A 15 -17.05 -4.49 2.06
C SER A 15 -18.08 -4.99 1.03
N THR A 16 -19.27 -4.39 1.06
CA THR A 16 -20.38 -4.63 0.13
C THR A 16 -20.19 -3.95 -1.23
N LEU A 17 -19.19 -3.06 -1.36
CA LEU A 17 -18.85 -2.40 -2.62
C LEU A 17 -18.44 -3.41 -3.70
N THR A 18 -18.62 -3.04 -4.97
CA THR A 18 -18.16 -3.86 -6.09
C THR A 18 -16.64 -3.82 -6.22
N GLU A 19 -16.05 -4.85 -6.84
CA GLU A 19 -14.61 -4.87 -7.17
C GLU A 19 -14.20 -3.62 -7.95
N THR A 20 -14.95 -3.28 -8.99
CA THR A 20 -14.70 -2.08 -9.79
C THR A 20 -14.63 -0.83 -8.92
N ARG A 21 -15.57 -0.66 -7.98
CA ARG A 21 -15.59 0.52 -7.10
C ARG A 21 -14.40 0.54 -6.16
N MET A 22 -14.04 -0.61 -5.59
CA MET A 22 -12.85 -0.72 -4.74
C MET A 22 -11.56 -0.36 -5.48
N LEU A 23 -11.42 -0.77 -6.75
CA LEU A 23 -10.27 -0.43 -7.58
C LEU A 23 -10.27 1.06 -7.97
N GLU A 24 -11.42 1.66 -8.28
CA GLU A 24 -11.53 3.10 -8.53
C GLU A 24 -11.14 3.93 -7.30
N LEU A 25 -11.56 3.52 -6.10
CA LEU A 25 -11.14 4.17 -4.87
C LEU A 25 -9.63 4.03 -4.66
N ALA A 26 -9.06 2.88 -4.97
CA ALA A 26 -7.62 2.64 -4.88
C ALA A 26 -6.82 3.59 -5.78
N GLU A 27 -7.28 3.83 -7.02
CA GLU A 27 -6.68 4.77 -7.96
C GLU A 27 -6.82 6.23 -7.49
N LYS A 28 -8.01 6.61 -7.00
CA LYS A 28 -8.24 7.97 -6.47
C LYS A 28 -7.35 8.26 -5.28
N CYS A 29 -7.20 7.32 -4.36
CA CYS A 29 -6.38 7.49 -3.16
C CYS A 29 -4.90 7.68 -3.49
N ALA A 30 -4.40 7.14 -4.62
CA ALA A 30 -3.03 7.38 -5.05
C ALA A 30 -2.73 8.87 -5.25
N ALA A 31 -3.71 9.64 -5.73
CA ALA A 31 -3.59 11.08 -5.92
C ALA A 31 -3.81 11.90 -4.62
N SER A 32 -4.31 11.27 -3.56
CA SER A 32 -4.59 11.93 -2.28
C SER A 32 -3.43 11.83 -1.27
N VAL A 33 -2.43 11.01 -1.56
CA VAL A 33 -1.24 10.90 -0.70
C VAL A 33 -0.40 12.17 -0.85
N ASP A 34 -0.31 12.92 0.25
CA ASP A 34 0.53 14.10 0.38
C ASP A 34 1.78 13.73 1.22
N ASP A 35 2.88 13.40 0.54
CA ASP A 35 4.19 13.19 1.16
C ASP A 35 5.22 14.10 0.48
N PRO A 36 5.99 14.92 1.23
CA PRO A 36 6.92 15.88 0.65
C PRO A 36 8.02 15.26 -0.23
N ASN A 37 8.31 13.96 -0.04
CA ASN A 37 9.44 13.29 -0.68
C ASN A 37 9.00 12.23 -1.68
N CYS A 38 7.75 11.77 -1.61
CA CYS A 38 7.27 10.63 -2.38
C CYS A 38 5.90 10.90 -3.01
N ARG A 39 5.68 10.33 -4.20
CA ARG A 39 4.34 10.26 -4.82
C ARG A 39 3.94 8.82 -5.10
N VAL A 40 2.66 8.55 -4.99
CA VAL A 40 2.08 7.27 -5.41
C VAL A 40 1.58 7.39 -6.84
N ARG A 41 1.91 6.41 -7.68
CA ARG A 41 1.51 6.34 -9.09
C ARG A 41 0.81 5.03 -9.38
N VAL A 42 -0.28 5.09 -10.14
CA VAL A 42 -0.92 3.91 -10.71
C VAL A 42 -0.12 3.46 -11.94
N GLU A 43 0.35 2.22 -11.93
CA GLU A 43 1.15 1.63 -13.02
C GLU A 43 0.28 0.82 -13.97
N SER A 44 -0.63 0.01 -13.44
CA SER A 44 -1.55 -0.80 -14.23
C SER A 44 -2.81 -1.14 -13.46
N ARG A 45 -3.88 -1.41 -14.21
CA ARG A 45 -5.17 -1.88 -13.71
C ARG A 45 -5.59 -3.13 -14.46
N THR A 46 -6.05 -4.12 -13.71
CA THR A 46 -6.72 -5.33 -14.21
C THR A 46 -8.12 -5.40 -13.59
N PRO A 47 -8.99 -6.33 -14.00
CA PRO A 47 -10.31 -6.49 -13.39
C PRO A 47 -10.31 -6.76 -11.88
N HIS A 48 -9.21 -7.32 -11.35
CA HIS A 48 -9.10 -7.77 -9.95
C HIS A 48 -7.92 -7.15 -9.21
N ALA A 49 -7.18 -6.21 -9.82
CA ALA A 49 -6.02 -5.64 -9.17
C ALA A 49 -5.63 -4.28 -9.74
N VAL A 50 -5.07 -3.43 -8.89
CA VAL A 50 -4.34 -2.22 -9.27
C VAL A 50 -2.90 -2.36 -8.79
N THR A 51 -1.95 -2.16 -9.69
CA THR A 51 -0.52 -2.09 -9.34
C THR A 51 -0.14 -0.63 -9.16
N LEU A 52 0.50 -0.32 -8.04
CA LEU A 52 0.97 1.00 -7.69
C LEU A 52 2.49 1.00 -7.47
N SER A 53 3.12 2.12 -7.79
CA SER A 53 4.51 2.40 -7.44
C SER A 53 4.57 3.65 -6.57
N LEU A 54 5.54 3.67 -5.67
CA LEU A 54 5.91 4.81 -4.86
C LEU A 54 7.25 5.30 -5.39
N ARG A 55 7.29 6.56 -5.81
CA ARG A 55 8.46 7.15 -6.46
C ARG A 55 8.93 8.38 -5.73
N ASP A 56 10.25 8.56 -5.74
CA ASP A 56 10.88 9.78 -5.24
C ASP A 56 10.43 11.00 -6.06
N HIS A 57 10.21 12.13 -5.39
CA HIS A 57 9.78 13.36 -6.05
C HIS A 57 10.89 14.07 -6.84
N PHE A 58 12.15 13.93 -6.40
CA PHE A 58 13.31 14.62 -6.96
C PHE A 58 13.96 13.79 -8.06
N GLU A 59 14.30 12.54 -7.75
CA GLU A 59 15.04 11.65 -8.66
C GLU A 59 14.10 10.86 -9.58
N GLY A 60 12.83 10.68 -9.18
CA GLY A 60 11.84 9.92 -9.94
C GLY A 60 11.99 8.40 -9.85
N ASP A 61 12.96 7.93 -9.08
CA ASP A 61 13.26 6.52 -8.87
C ASP A 61 12.13 5.78 -8.15
N GLU A 62 11.91 4.52 -8.52
CA GLU A 62 10.97 3.65 -7.84
C GLU A 62 11.54 3.23 -6.47
N LEU A 63 10.85 3.61 -5.40
CA LEU A 63 11.22 3.29 -4.03
C LEU A 63 10.52 2.01 -3.54
N MET A 64 9.28 1.80 -3.98
CA MET A 64 8.45 0.66 -3.62
C MET A 64 7.44 0.37 -4.72
N LYS A 65 7.12 -0.90 -4.91
CA LYS A 65 5.98 -1.36 -5.70
C LYS A 65 5.05 -2.17 -4.83
N PHE A 66 3.76 -1.95 -4.96
CA PHE A 66 2.75 -2.69 -4.22
C PHE A 66 1.52 -2.91 -5.09
N VAL A 67 0.77 -3.95 -4.77
CA VAL A 67 -0.47 -4.30 -5.45
C VAL A 67 -1.62 -4.19 -4.48
N LEU A 68 -2.77 -3.76 -4.98
CA LEU A 68 -4.06 -3.93 -4.34
C LEU A 68 -4.86 -4.94 -5.14
N GLU A 69 -5.18 -6.07 -4.54
CA GLU A 69 -5.93 -7.15 -5.18
C GLU A 69 -7.34 -7.20 -4.58
N THR A 70 -8.35 -7.39 -5.43
CA THR A 70 -9.73 -7.60 -5.04
C THR A 70 -10.18 -9.02 -5.36
N ASN A 71 -11.09 -9.54 -4.55
CA ASN A 71 -11.78 -10.80 -4.78
C ASN A 71 -13.20 -10.67 -4.24
N ARG A 72 -14.19 -11.13 -5.00
CA ARG A 72 -15.57 -11.17 -4.55
C ARG A 72 -16.00 -12.58 -4.20
N ALA A 73 -16.44 -12.77 -2.96
CA ALA A 73 -16.97 -14.03 -2.47
C ALA A 73 -18.15 -13.81 -1.53
N VAL A 74 -19.19 -14.65 -1.64
CA VAL A 74 -20.35 -14.66 -0.72
C VAL A 74 -20.97 -13.26 -0.52
N GLY A 75 -21.11 -12.51 -1.61
CA GLY A 75 -21.75 -11.18 -1.60
C GLY A 75 -20.88 -10.03 -1.09
N ARG A 76 -19.65 -10.28 -0.61
CA ARG A 76 -18.70 -9.25 -0.18
C ARG A 76 -17.48 -9.23 -1.08
N THR A 77 -16.93 -8.05 -1.28
CA THR A 77 -15.64 -7.86 -1.92
C THR A 77 -14.58 -7.67 -0.85
N THR A 78 -13.51 -8.46 -0.94
CA THR A 78 -12.30 -8.30 -0.15
C THR A 78 -11.24 -7.62 -0.99
N ALA A 79 -10.62 -6.56 -0.47
CA ALA A 79 -9.41 -5.96 -1.02
C ALA A 79 -8.24 -6.23 -0.08
N ARG A 80 -7.04 -6.42 -0.63
CA ARG A 80 -5.80 -6.55 0.15
C ARG A 80 -4.64 -5.85 -0.53
N THR A 81 -3.84 -5.12 0.25
CA THR A 81 -2.56 -4.58 -0.21
C THR A 81 -1.40 -5.53 0.08
N ALA A 82 -0.41 -5.57 -0.82
CA ALA A 82 0.83 -6.31 -0.62
C ALA A 82 2.01 -5.59 -1.28
N ILE A 83 3.11 -5.43 -0.55
CA ILE A 83 4.38 -4.90 -1.08
C ILE A 83 5.06 -5.99 -1.91
N THR A 84 5.32 -5.70 -3.18
CA THR A 84 5.91 -6.65 -4.15
C THR A 84 7.39 -6.37 -4.40
N ALA A 85 7.80 -5.10 -4.41
CA ALA A 85 9.20 -4.68 -4.50
C ALA A 85 9.46 -3.48 -3.58
N PHE A 86 10.70 -3.35 -3.08
CA PHE A 86 11.05 -2.27 -2.16
C PHE A 86 12.56 -2.02 -2.13
N ASN A 87 12.92 -0.77 -1.88
CA ASN A 87 14.27 -0.33 -1.57
C ASN A 87 14.39 -0.01 -0.07
N VAL A 88 15.50 -0.37 0.54
CA VAL A 88 15.78 -0.05 1.95
C VAL A 88 16.63 1.21 2.06
N LYS A 89 16.59 1.87 3.23
CA LYS A 89 17.50 2.99 3.53
C LYS A 89 18.92 2.45 3.67
N ASP A 90 19.72 2.59 2.62
CA ASP A 90 21.15 2.27 2.63
C ASP A 90 22.00 3.50 3.01
N GLY A 91 22.92 3.32 3.96
CA GLY A 91 23.89 4.31 4.45
C GLY A 91 24.85 3.65 5.44
N GLY A 92 26.02 4.26 5.70
CA GLY A 92 27.15 3.62 6.40
C GLY A 92 26.79 2.95 7.74
N VAL A 93 25.86 3.54 8.51
CA VAL A 93 25.37 2.95 9.78
C VAL A 93 24.23 1.93 9.56
N SER A 94 23.43 2.06 8.48
CA SER A 94 22.31 1.13 8.23
C SER A 94 22.78 -0.25 7.76
N MET A 95 23.99 -0.35 7.20
CA MET A 95 24.61 -1.63 6.86
C MET A 95 24.88 -2.49 8.10
N LEU A 96 25.13 -1.87 9.26
CA LEU A 96 25.33 -2.54 10.56
C LEU A 96 24.01 -3.01 11.19
N VAL A 97 22.86 -2.55 10.69
CA VAL A 97 21.53 -2.94 11.17
C VAL A 97 21.12 -4.28 10.53
N PRO A 98 20.65 -5.28 11.31
CA PRO A 98 20.12 -6.52 10.77
C PRO A 98 19.05 -6.26 9.72
N ALA A 99 19.06 -7.03 8.63
CA ALA A 99 18.14 -6.82 7.50
C ALA A 99 16.66 -6.74 7.91
N ALA A 100 16.25 -7.52 8.92
CA ALA A 100 14.89 -7.49 9.47
C ALA A 100 14.48 -6.15 10.11
N LYS A 101 15.45 -5.38 10.62
CA LYS A 101 15.24 -4.08 11.28
C LYS A 101 15.49 -2.88 10.38
N ARG A 102 15.91 -3.10 9.12
CA ARG A 102 16.12 -2.01 8.16
C ARG A 102 14.77 -1.36 7.80
N LYS A 103 14.79 -0.06 7.54
CA LYS A 103 13.58 0.69 7.15
C LYS A 103 13.47 0.73 5.63
N ILE A 104 12.27 0.48 5.12
CA ILE A 104 11.90 0.64 3.71
C ILE A 104 11.78 2.13 3.39
N ARG A 105 12.30 2.56 2.24
CA ARG A 105 12.17 3.94 1.74
C ARG A 105 10.70 4.22 1.36
N GLY A 106 10.22 5.42 1.66
CA GLY A 106 8.85 5.82 1.33
C GLY A 106 7.73 5.11 2.10
N PHE A 107 8.05 4.38 3.18
CA PHE A 107 7.05 3.63 3.93
C PHE A 107 5.96 4.51 4.57
N SER A 108 6.27 5.76 4.93
CA SER A 108 5.29 6.73 5.44
C SER A 108 4.17 7.00 4.43
N ALA A 109 4.53 7.24 3.17
CA ALA A 109 3.58 7.45 2.08
C ALA A 109 2.76 6.17 1.78
N TYR A 110 3.34 4.99 1.99
CA TYR A 110 2.58 3.74 1.93
C TYR A 110 1.56 3.60 3.08
N GLU A 111 1.92 3.97 4.32
CA GLU A 111 0.96 4.03 5.43
C GLU A 111 -0.16 5.04 5.14
N ALA A 112 0.19 6.25 4.69
CA ALA A 112 -0.78 7.28 4.31
C ALA A 112 -1.72 6.83 3.18
N TYR A 113 -1.21 6.09 2.19
CA TYR A 113 -2.03 5.48 1.15
C TYR A 113 -3.08 4.52 1.73
N MET A 114 -2.66 3.63 2.64
CA MET A 114 -3.57 2.68 3.27
C MET A 114 -4.66 3.39 4.08
N ASP A 115 -4.31 4.45 4.79
CA ASP A 115 -5.25 5.26 5.58
C ASP A 115 -6.29 5.97 4.69
N TRP A 116 -5.84 6.57 3.58
CA TRP A 116 -6.75 7.18 2.59
C TRP A 116 -7.69 6.14 1.99
N TYR A 117 -7.16 4.97 1.63
CA TYR A 117 -7.95 3.89 1.05
C TYR A 117 -9.03 3.37 1.99
N VAL A 118 -8.67 3.12 3.26
CA VAL A 118 -9.63 2.72 4.29
C VAL A 118 -10.69 3.79 4.50
N SER A 119 -10.27 5.05 4.62
CA SER A 119 -11.18 6.17 4.84
C SER A 119 -12.19 6.32 3.71
N ALA A 120 -11.73 6.17 2.46
CA ALA A 120 -12.59 6.22 1.27
C ALA A 120 -13.62 5.07 1.25
N ILE A 121 -13.23 3.86 1.61
CA ILE A 121 -14.16 2.73 1.68
C ILE A 121 -15.17 2.92 2.81
N VAL A 122 -14.72 3.28 4.02
CA VAL A 122 -15.60 3.44 5.19
C VAL A 122 -16.60 4.58 4.99
N ALA A 123 -16.22 5.61 4.22
CA ALA A 123 -17.13 6.69 3.85
C ALA A 123 -18.31 6.21 2.98
N GLU A 124 -18.08 5.24 2.09
CA GLU A 124 -19.12 4.68 1.20
C GLU A 124 -19.83 3.45 1.79
N ASP A 125 -19.14 2.67 2.60
CA ASP A 125 -19.66 1.49 3.29
C ASP A 125 -19.22 1.47 4.75
N ARG A 126 -20.08 2.01 5.62
CA ARG A 126 -19.86 2.03 7.07
C ARG A 126 -19.84 0.63 7.71
N GLY A 127 -20.32 -0.39 7.00
CA GLY A 127 -20.28 -1.79 7.42
C GLY A 127 -19.02 -2.54 7.00
N ALA A 128 -18.03 -1.84 6.42
CA ALA A 128 -16.77 -2.42 6.01
C ALA A 128 -15.99 -2.97 7.22
N ILE A 129 -15.41 -4.16 7.03
CA ILE A 129 -14.53 -4.81 8.01
C ILE A 129 -13.10 -4.54 7.58
N VAL A 130 -12.32 -3.87 8.43
CA VAL A 130 -10.93 -3.49 8.13
C VAL A 130 -9.99 -4.25 9.05
N THR A 131 -8.97 -4.86 8.48
CA THR A 131 -7.86 -5.50 9.20
C THR A 131 -6.56 -4.84 8.75
N LEU A 132 -5.84 -4.24 9.69
CA LEU A 132 -4.54 -3.61 9.46
C LEU A 132 -3.44 -4.45 10.09
N VAL A 133 -2.41 -4.78 9.31
CA VAL A 133 -1.16 -5.33 9.82
C VAL A 133 -0.13 -4.21 9.75
N SER A 134 0.31 -3.71 10.91
CA SER A 134 1.36 -2.72 10.97
C SER A 134 2.73 -3.41 10.81
N GLY A 135 3.62 -2.79 10.05
CA GLY A 135 4.99 -3.25 9.86
C GLY A 135 5.96 -2.82 10.96
N LYS A 136 5.43 -2.48 12.14
CA LYS A 136 6.15 -1.90 13.28
C LYS A 136 6.38 -2.99 14.33
N GLU A 137 7.61 -3.50 14.41
CA GLU A 137 8.16 -4.27 15.53
C GLU A 137 9.22 -3.44 16.27
#